data_AF-A0A931R1E3-F1
#
_entry.id   AF-A0A931R1E3-F1
#
_cell.length_a   1.000
_cell.length_b   1.000
_cell.length_c   1.000
_cell.angle_alpha   90.00
_cell.angle_beta   90.00
_cell.angle_gamma   90.00
#
_symmetry.space_group_name_H-M   'P 1'
#
loop_
_entity.id
_entity.type
_entity.pdbx_description
1 polymer ?
#
loop_
_entity_poly.entity_id
_entity_poly.type
_entity_poly.pdbx_seq_one_letter_code
_entity_poly.pdbx_strand_id
1 'polypeptide(L)'
;MKRVLAAAVLLAGWASLAGAQEIKGRLTGEACARAMRVGECLLEKAYPMVLFTEEEGEFYRMELEGVDIVELDKAFGKEVLVEGELSDGRVRVHKIQVLEPVGAVEFFKGCL
;
A
#
# COMPACT_ATOMS: atom_id res chain seq x y z
N MET A 1 24.56 48.83 22.58
CA MET A 1 24.61 47.97 21.38
C MET A 1 24.62 46.51 21.81
N LYS A 2 24.06 45.64 20.95
CA LYS A 2 23.93 44.17 21.03
C LYS A 2 22.75 43.61 21.82
N ARG A 3 21.73 43.25 21.04
CA ARG A 3 20.53 42.50 21.39
C ARG A 3 20.89 41.02 21.59
N VAL A 4 20.22 40.44 22.58
CA VAL A 4 20.06 39.01 22.87
C VAL A 4 19.31 38.33 21.72
N LEU A 5 19.71 37.11 21.35
CA LEU A 5 18.85 35.93 21.12
C LEU A 5 19.64 34.89 20.31
N ALA A 6 20.23 33.92 21.03
CA ALA A 6 20.70 32.68 20.45
C ALA A 6 19.47 31.83 20.08
N ALA A 7 19.23 31.66 18.79
CA ALA A 7 18.21 30.76 18.29
C ALA A 7 18.75 29.32 18.38
N ALA A 8 18.25 28.57 19.36
CA ALA A 8 18.48 27.13 19.45
C ALA A 8 17.64 26.44 18.36
N VAL A 9 18.29 26.02 17.28
CA VAL A 9 17.68 25.20 16.24
C VAL A 9 17.62 23.77 16.78
N LEU A 10 16.45 23.35 17.24
CA LEU A 10 16.15 21.95 17.54
C LEU A 10 15.85 21.23 16.22
N LEU A 11 16.87 20.61 15.64
CA LEU A 11 16.70 19.62 14.58
C LEU A 11 16.19 18.31 15.24
N ALA A 12 14.87 18.16 15.29
CA ALA A 12 14.24 16.86 15.53
C ALA A 12 14.43 16.01 14.27
N GLY A 13 15.56 15.31 14.19
CA GLY A 13 15.74 14.25 13.21
C GLY A 13 14.89 13.06 13.64
N TRP A 14 13.76 12.83 12.97
CA TRP A 14 13.08 11.55 13.04
C TRP A 14 13.98 10.51 12.41
N ALA A 15 14.58 9.67 13.26
CA ALA A 15 15.15 8.41 12.83
C ALA A 15 13.97 7.52 12.43
N SER A 16 13.73 7.38 11.13
CA SER A 16 12.84 6.35 10.61
C SER A 16 13.48 5.00 10.99
N LEU A 17 12.88 4.34 11.99
CA LEU A 17 13.17 2.93 12.26
C LEU A 17 12.81 2.16 10.98
N ALA A 18 13.82 1.66 10.28
CA ALA A 18 13.65 0.67 9.22
C ALA A 18 13.28 -0.67 9.89
N GLY A 19 12.03 -0.77 10.33
CA GLY A 19 11.39 -2.01 10.74
C GLY A 19 10.31 -2.38 9.74
N ALA A 20 9.76 -3.59 9.87
CA ALA A 20 8.55 -3.97 9.15
C ALA A 20 7.46 -2.92 9.39
N GLN A 21 6.88 -2.44 8.30
CA GLN A 21 5.95 -1.33 8.27
C GLN A 21 4.68 -1.78 7.56
N GLU A 22 3.56 -1.30 8.07
CA GLU A 22 2.22 -1.59 7.53
C GLU A 22 1.86 -0.51 6.50
N ILE A 23 1.71 -0.94 5.25
CA ILE A 23 1.47 -0.06 4.10
C ILE A 23 0.10 -0.39 3.56
N LYS A 24 -0.81 0.59 3.62
CA LYS A 24 -2.14 0.48 3.06
C LYS A 24 -2.11 0.81 1.57
N GLY A 25 -2.72 -0.03 0.74
CA GLY A 25 -2.81 0.26 -0.69
C GLY A 25 -3.72 -0.70 -1.44
N ARG A 26 -3.75 -0.60 -2.75
CA ARG A 26 -4.51 -1.47 -3.64
C ARG A 26 -3.56 -2.27 -4.52
N LEU A 27 -3.79 -3.58 -4.64
CA LEU A 27 -3.03 -4.39 -5.58
C LEU A 27 -3.53 -4.18 -7.00
N THR A 28 -2.61 -3.87 -7.90
CA THR A 28 -2.92 -3.58 -9.30
C THR A 28 -1.73 -3.91 -10.19
N GLY A 29 -1.90 -3.76 -11.50
CA GLY A 29 -0.77 -3.82 -12.44
C GLY A 29 -0.06 -2.47 -12.58
N GLU A 30 1.25 -2.48 -12.80
CA GLU A 30 2.07 -1.26 -12.95
C GLU A 30 1.52 -0.32 -14.02
N ALA A 31 1.03 -0.87 -15.15
CA ALA A 31 0.42 -0.08 -16.22
C ALA A 31 -0.85 0.67 -15.76
N CYS A 32 -1.64 0.07 -14.87
CA CYS A 32 -2.86 0.66 -14.33
C CYS A 32 -2.56 1.70 -13.24
N ALA A 33 -1.58 1.42 -12.38
CA ALA A 33 -1.08 2.38 -11.39
C ALA A 33 -0.56 3.66 -12.06
N ARG A 34 0.31 3.51 -13.08
CA ARG A 34 0.83 4.65 -13.85
C ARG A 34 -0.25 5.47 -14.54
N ALA A 35 -1.34 4.83 -14.95
CA ALA A 35 -2.48 5.48 -15.59
C ALA A 35 -3.49 6.05 -14.59
N MET A 36 -3.30 5.86 -13.27
CA MET A 36 -4.27 6.20 -12.21
C MET A 36 -5.65 5.55 -12.45
N ARG A 37 -5.70 4.37 -13.07
CA ARG A 37 -6.92 3.61 -13.40
C ARG A 37 -6.96 2.28 -12.67
N VAL A 38 -6.92 2.36 -11.34
CA VAL A 38 -6.71 1.20 -10.47
C VAL A 38 -7.96 0.33 -10.32
N GLY A 39 -9.14 0.95 -10.29
CA GLY A 39 -10.43 0.26 -10.15
C GLY A 39 -10.91 -0.50 -11.39
N GLU A 40 -10.27 -0.29 -12.54
CA GLU A 40 -10.63 -0.91 -13.83
C GLU A 40 -9.46 -1.69 -14.44
N CYS A 41 -8.50 -2.13 -13.60
CA CYS A 41 -7.33 -2.84 -14.10
C CYS A 41 -7.70 -4.25 -14.57
N LEU A 42 -7.79 -4.43 -15.89
CA LEU A 42 -8.02 -5.73 -16.52
C LEU A 42 -6.84 -6.68 -16.27
N LEU A 43 -7.14 -7.99 -16.17
CA LEU A 43 -6.14 -9.04 -15.94
C LEU A 43 -4.99 -9.03 -16.96
N GLU A 44 -5.26 -8.65 -18.21
CA GLU A 44 -4.26 -8.51 -19.28
C GLU A 44 -3.15 -7.50 -18.94
N LYS A 45 -3.44 -6.55 -18.03
CA LYS A 45 -2.53 -5.51 -17.57
C LYS A 45 -2.08 -5.71 -16.12
N ALA A 46 -2.40 -6.85 -15.51
CA ALA A 46 -2.10 -7.13 -14.11
C ALA A 46 -0.60 -7.26 -13.82
N TYR A 47 0.22 -7.59 -14.83
CA TYR A 47 1.66 -7.81 -14.66
C TYR A 47 2.52 -6.68 -15.23
N PRO A 48 3.59 -6.26 -14.51
CA PRO A 48 3.96 -6.69 -13.16
C PRO A 48 3.00 -6.12 -12.09
N MET A 49 2.70 -6.93 -11.06
CA MET A 49 1.86 -6.51 -9.95
C MET A 49 2.60 -5.54 -9.03
N VAL A 50 1.89 -4.51 -8.57
CA VAL A 50 2.38 -3.45 -7.70
C VAL A 50 1.35 -3.15 -6.60
N LEU A 51 1.85 -2.67 -5.47
CA LEU A 51 1.03 -2.04 -4.45
C LEU A 51 0.92 -0.55 -4.77
N PHE A 52 -0.29 -0.06 -5.03
CA PHE A 52 -0.56 1.36 -5.27
C PHE A 52 -1.12 2.00 -3.99
N THR A 53 -0.47 3.06 -3.50
CA THR A 53 -0.93 3.82 -2.33
C THR A 53 -1.87 4.94 -2.81
N GLU A 54 -3.17 4.81 -2.53
CA GLU A 54 -4.16 5.78 -3.01
C GLU A 54 -3.98 7.19 -2.39
N GLU A 55 -3.45 7.27 -1.17
CA GLU A 55 -3.21 8.54 -0.48
C GLU A 55 -2.03 9.32 -1.07
N GLU A 56 -0.95 8.65 -1.45
CA GLU A 56 0.28 9.29 -1.95
C GLU A 56 0.36 9.28 -3.48
N GLY A 57 -0.43 8.45 -4.16
CA GLY A 57 -0.37 8.24 -5.61
C GLY A 57 0.90 7.53 -6.07
N GLU A 58 1.59 6.83 -5.15
CA GLU A 58 2.81 6.10 -5.44
C GLU A 58 2.52 4.61 -5.68
N PHE A 59 3.45 3.93 -6.34
CA PHE A 59 3.38 2.48 -6.50
C PHE A 59 4.71 1.81 -6.22
N TYR A 60 4.62 0.64 -5.60
CA TYR A 60 5.77 -0.15 -5.17
C TYR A 60 5.71 -1.52 -5.81
N ARG A 61 6.83 -1.96 -6.39
CA ARG A 61 6.95 -3.33 -6.91
C ARG A 61 6.99 -4.32 -5.76
N MET A 62 6.25 -5.41 -5.89
CA MET A 62 6.17 -6.42 -4.84
C MET A 62 7.28 -7.46 -4.99
N GLU A 63 8.02 -7.68 -3.92
CA GLU A 63 8.96 -8.78 -3.76
C GLU A 63 8.38 -9.72 -2.70
N LEU A 64 7.93 -10.91 -3.11
CA LEU A 64 7.23 -11.83 -2.22
C LEU A 64 8.25 -12.64 -1.41
N GLU A 65 8.21 -12.50 -0.09
CA GLU A 65 9.01 -13.30 0.84
C GLU A 65 8.06 -13.98 1.84
N GLY A 66 7.58 -15.18 1.49
CA GLY A 66 6.66 -15.95 2.34
C GLY A 66 5.18 -15.83 2.00
N VAL A 67 4.81 -15.09 0.94
CA VAL A 67 3.43 -15.01 0.44
C VAL A 67 3.28 -15.82 -0.85
N ASP A 68 2.25 -16.67 -0.91
CA ASP A 68 1.99 -17.50 -2.08
C ASP A 68 1.35 -16.69 -3.22
N ILE A 69 1.66 -17.07 -4.46
CA ILE A 69 1.13 -16.39 -5.65
C ILE A 69 -0.41 -16.50 -5.75
N VAL A 70 -1.01 -17.55 -5.19
CA VAL A 70 -2.46 -17.75 -5.15
C VAL A 70 -3.12 -16.75 -4.18
N GLU A 71 -2.47 -16.41 -3.07
CA GLU A 71 -2.98 -15.38 -2.15
C GLU A 71 -2.91 -14.00 -2.79
N LEU A 72 -1.84 -13.74 -3.53
CA LEU A 72 -1.65 -12.51 -4.28
C LEU A 72 -2.72 -12.32 -5.37
N ASP A 73 -3.03 -13.39 -6.12
CA ASP A 73 -4.07 -13.39 -7.14
C ASP A 73 -5.46 -13.08 -6.55
N LYS A 74 -5.80 -13.66 -5.39
CA LYS A 74 -7.06 -13.38 -4.68
C LYS A 74 -7.17 -11.96 -4.15
N ALA A 75 -6.04 -11.32 -3.89
CA ALA A 75 -5.95 -9.96 -3.38
C ALA A 75 -5.88 -8.92 -4.51
N PHE A 76 -5.69 -9.34 -5.76
CA PHE A 76 -5.63 -8.44 -6.91
C PHE A 76 -6.92 -7.60 -7.04
N GLY A 77 -6.75 -6.29 -7.28
CA GLY A 77 -7.84 -5.32 -7.39
C GLY A 77 -8.45 -4.89 -6.05
N LYS A 78 -8.09 -5.55 -4.94
CA LYS A 78 -8.61 -5.24 -3.60
C LYS A 78 -7.70 -4.29 -2.85
N GLU A 79 -8.29 -3.60 -1.88
CA GLU A 79 -7.56 -2.85 -0.88
C GLU A 79 -6.92 -3.86 0.10
N VAL A 80 -5.65 -3.63 0.42
CA VAL A 80 -4.84 -4.51 1.25
C VAL A 80 -4.02 -3.68 2.24
N LEU A 81 -3.71 -4.30 3.36
CA LEU A 81 -2.67 -3.87 4.27
C LEU A 81 -1.48 -4.82 4.09
N VAL A 82 -0.35 -4.27 3.67
CA VAL A 82 0.89 -5.01 3.44
C VAL A 82 1.84 -4.75 4.59
N GLU A 83 2.23 -5.80 5.30
CA GLU A 83 3.31 -5.73 6.29
C GLU A 83 4.61 -6.16 5.62
N GLY A 84 5.61 -5.28 5.64
CA GLY A 84 6.86 -5.52 4.93
C GLY A 84 7.88 -4.41 5.05
N GLU A 85 8.95 -4.51 4.28
CA GLU A 85 10.02 -3.52 4.24
C GLU A 85 9.99 -2.76 2.91
N LEU A 86 9.92 -1.42 2.95
CA LEU A 86 10.11 -0.61 1.74
C LEU A 86 11.60 -0.37 1.51
N SER A 87 12.05 -0.66 0.29
CA SER A 87 13.40 -0.36 -0.16
C SER A 87 13.39 -0.05 -1.66
N ASP A 88 13.88 1.13 -2.04
CA ASP A 88 14.14 1.49 -3.45
C ASP A 88 12.96 1.22 -4.40
N GLY A 89 11.77 1.74 -4.07
CA GLY A 89 10.55 1.57 -4.87
C GLY A 89 9.99 0.14 -4.91
N ARG A 90 10.47 -0.73 -4.03
CA ARG A 90 9.99 -2.09 -3.82
C ARG A 90 9.48 -2.27 -2.40
N VAL A 91 8.51 -3.15 -2.24
CA VAL A 91 8.04 -3.65 -0.95
C VAL A 91 8.37 -5.13 -0.86
N ARG A 92 9.22 -5.50 0.11
CA ARG A 92 9.44 -6.90 0.48
C ARG A 92 8.31 -7.30 1.41
N VAL A 93 7.43 -8.15 0.89
CA VAL A 93 6.15 -8.48 1.50
C VAL A 93 6.33 -9.68 2.41
N HIS A 94 6.10 -9.49 3.71
CA HIS A 94 6.05 -10.57 4.69
C HIS A 94 4.63 -11.10 4.86
N LYS A 95 3.63 -10.21 4.78
CA LYS A 95 2.22 -10.56 4.97
C LYS A 95 1.31 -9.60 4.19
N ILE A 96 0.22 -10.15 3.66
CA ILE A 96 -0.85 -9.38 3.03
C ILE A 96 -2.15 -9.67 3.79
N GLN A 97 -2.84 -8.60 4.19
CA GLN A 97 -4.20 -8.68 4.71
C GLN A 97 -5.13 -7.96 3.74
N VAL A 98 -6.12 -8.66 3.19
CA VAL A 98 -7.15 -8.04 2.37
C VAL A 98 -8.09 -7.25 3.26
N LEU A 99 -8.17 -5.95 3.03
CA LEU A 99 -9.14 -5.05 3.63
C LEU A 99 -10.40 -5.18 2.77
N GLU A 100 -11.18 -6.24 2.99
CA GLU A 100 -12.52 -6.31 2.39
C GLU A 100 -13.32 -5.08 2.81
N PRO A 101 -14.10 -4.46 1.90
CA PRO A 101 -14.90 -3.30 2.27
C PRO A 101 -15.82 -3.68 3.44
N VAL A 102 -15.90 -2.78 4.42
CA VAL A 102 -16.97 -2.72 5.43
C VAL A 102 -18.28 -2.50 4.66
N GLY A 103 -18.79 -3.58 4.12
CA GLY A 103 -19.75 -3.57 3.02
C GLY A 103 -20.15 -4.98 2.65
N ALA A 104 -20.09 -5.92 3.61
CA ALA A 104 -21.14 -6.90 3.70
C ALA A 104 -22.43 -6.09 3.73
N VAL A 105 -23.04 -5.94 2.56
CA VAL A 105 -24.44 -5.61 2.47
C VAL A 105 -25.07 -6.69 3.33
N GLU A 106 -25.47 -6.32 4.56
CA GLU A 106 -26.38 -7.14 5.32
C GLU A 106 -27.54 -7.33 4.35
N PHE A 107 -27.61 -8.52 3.76
CA PHE A 107 -28.76 -8.94 3.00
C PHE A 107 -29.88 -8.88 4.02
N PHE A 108 -30.57 -7.74 4.09
CA PHE A 108 -31.86 -7.66 4.73
C PHE A 108 -32.64 -8.79 4.08
N LYS A 109 -32.87 -9.85 4.84
CA LYS A 109 -33.84 -10.89 4.51
C LYS A 109 -35.21 -10.24 4.57
N GLY A 110 -35.49 -9.36 3.62
CA GLY A 110 -36.82 -8.96 3.23
C GLY A 110 -37.35 -9.99 2.24
N CYS A 111 -38.60 -10.37 2.46
CA CYS A 111 -39.48 -11.23 1.64
C CYS A 111 -39.51 -12.71 2.05
N LEU A 112 -40.41 -13.07 2.97
CA LEU A 112 -41.84 -13.33 2.69
C LEU A 112 -42.62 -13.50 3.99
#